data_AF-A0AB38ZEQ6-F1
#
_entry.id   AF-A0AB38ZEQ6-F1
#
_cell.length_a   1.000
_cell.length_b   1.000
_cell.length_c   1.000
_cell.angle_alpha   90.00
_cell.angle_beta   90.00
_cell.angle_gamma   90.00
#
_symmetry.space_group_name_H-M   'P 1'
#
loop_
_entity.id
_entity.type
_entity.pdbx_description
1 polymer ?
#
loop_
_entity_poly.entity_id
_entity_poly.type
_entity_poly.pdbx_seq_one_letter_code
_entity_poly.pdbx_strand_id
1 'polypeptide(L)'
;MKVAIFFALAAVFVAAEACKDGERFMAPDGCNKCVCIKGKAACTKMWCPPRKSLRCKNGETFIASDGCNKCKCIGGKAACTKMRCPPKKVKRDAEECEPDTVWKKDCNVCLCTDEGTAVCTTMECF
;
A
#
# COMPACT_ATOMS: atom_id res chain seq x y z
N MET A 1 -1.99 -54.14 -27.13
CA MET A 1 -2.97 -53.10 -26.76
C MET A 1 -2.36 -52.25 -25.65
N LYS A 2 -1.93 -51.01 -25.95
CA LYS A 2 -1.39 -50.09 -24.94
C LYS A 2 -2.56 -49.26 -24.39
N VAL A 3 -2.88 -49.43 -23.12
CA VAL A 3 -3.84 -48.58 -22.40
C VAL A 3 -3.11 -47.28 -22.05
N ALA A 4 -3.50 -46.17 -22.68
CA ALA A 4 -3.02 -44.85 -22.32
C ALA A 4 -3.95 -44.27 -21.25
N ILE A 5 -3.49 -44.28 -19.99
CA ILE A 5 -4.16 -43.59 -18.89
C ILE A 5 -3.78 -42.11 -19.01
N PHE A 6 -4.69 -41.28 -19.51
CA PHE A 6 -4.55 -39.83 -19.47
C PHE A 6 -4.96 -39.32 -18.09
N PHE A 7 -3.98 -39.00 -17.24
CA PHE A 7 -4.22 -38.20 -16.04
C PHE A 7 -4.57 -36.77 -16.47
N ALA A 8 -5.84 -36.40 -16.38
CA ALA A 8 -6.26 -35.01 -16.53
C ALA A 8 -5.86 -34.24 -15.27
N LEU A 9 -4.69 -33.59 -15.29
CA LEU A 9 -4.35 -32.54 -14.34
C LEU A 9 -5.27 -31.34 -14.60
N ALA A 10 -6.32 -31.21 -13.77
CA ALA A 10 -7.14 -30.00 -13.76
C ALA A 10 -6.30 -28.84 -13.22
N ALA A 11 -5.70 -28.06 -14.12
CA ALA A 11 -5.11 -26.78 -13.77
C ALA A 11 -6.24 -25.84 -13.33
N VAL A 12 -6.33 -25.58 -12.02
CA VAL A 12 -7.16 -24.50 -11.48
C VAL A 12 -6.50 -23.19 -11.88
N PHE A 13 -6.88 -22.66 -13.04
CA PHE A 13 -6.53 -21.30 -13.42
C PHE A 13 -7.32 -20.35 -12.51
N VAL A 14 -6.66 -19.80 -11.49
CA VAL A 14 -7.15 -18.61 -10.81
C VAL A 14 -7.07 -17.50 -11.84
N ALA A 15 -8.16 -17.26 -12.57
CA ALA A 15 -8.28 -16.08 -13.39
C ALA A 15 -8.12 -14.88 -12.45
N ALA A 16 -6.99 -14.16 -12.57
CA ALA A 16 -6.88 -12.84 -11.99
C ALA A 16 -8.07 -12.05 -12.52
N GLU A 17 -9.00 -11.67 -11.63
CA GLU A 17 -10.29 -11.09 -12.02
C GLU A 17 -10.04 -9.83 -12.86
N ALA A 18 -10.08 -10.02 -14.18
CA ALA A 18 -10.04 -8.94 -15.14
C ALA A 18 -11.35 -8.15 -14.97
N CYS A 19 -11.25 -6.86 -14.71
CA CYS A 19 -12.41 -5.97 -14.67
C CYS A 19 -13.10 -5.94 -16.04
N LYS A 20 -14.38 -5.56 -16.09
CA LYS A 20 -15.10 -5.45 -17.35
C LYS A 20 -14.70 -4.15 -18.06
N ASP A 21 -14.35 -4.21 -19.35
CA ASP A 21 -13.95 -3.02 -20.10
C ASP A 21 -15.00 -1.88 -20.01
N GLY A 22 -14.54 -0.67 -19.73
CA GLY A 22 -15.39 0.50 -19.49
C GLY A 22 -16.03 0.59 -18.09
N GLU A 23 -15.89 -0.44 -17.25
CA GLU A 23 -16.37 -0.42 -15.86
C GLU A 23 -15.64 0.65 -15.05
N ARG A 24 -16.40 1.35 -14.20
CA ARG A 24 -15.88 2.37 -13.29
C ARG A 24 -16.01 1.88 -11.85
N PHE A 25 -14.93 1.97 -11.10
CA PHE A 25 -14.88 1.51 -9.71
C PHE A 25 -13.91 2.37 -8.89
N MET A 26 -14.01 2.25 -7.57
CA MET A 26 -13.06 2.87 -6.64
C MET A 26 -11.88 1.94 -6.41
N ALA A 27 -10.66 2.48 -6.39
CA ALA A 27 -9.46 1.73 -6.05
C ALA A 27 -9.55 1.17 -4.61
N PRO A 28 -8.72 0.16 -4.24
CA PRO A 28 -8.65 -0.36 -2.87
C PRO A 28 -8.23 0.66 -1.80
N ASP A 29 -7.66 1.79 -2.23
CA ASP A 29 -7.40 2.95 -1.37
C ASP A 29 -8.67 3.74 -1.01
N GLY A 30 -9.79 3.48 -1.71
CA GLY A 30 -11.09 4.11 -1.52
C GLY A 30 -11.18 5.57 -1.98
N CYS A 31 -10.17 6.06 -2.69
CA CYS A 31 -10.00 7.47 -3.03
C CYS A 31 -9.78 7.65 -4.54
N ASN A 32 -8.88 6.87 -5.13
CA ASN A 32 -8.63 6.93 -6.56
C ASN A 32 -9.79 6.30 -7.34
N LYS A 33 -10.15 6.94 -8.45
CA LYS A 33 -11.18 6.46 -9.38
C LYS A 33 -10.50 5.67 -10.49
N CYS A 34 -11.04 4.51 -10.80
CA CYS A 34 -10.54 3.64 -11.84
C CYS A 34 -11.54 3.48 -12.98
N VAL A 35 -11.02 3.31 -14.19
CA VAL A 35 -11.75 2.78 -15.33
C VAL A 35 -11.03 1.55 -15.84
N CYS A 36 -11.78 0.50 -16.16
CA CYS A 36 -11.21 -0.67 -16.79
C CYS A 36 -10.95 -0.41 -18.27
N ILE A 37 -9.73 -0.67 -18.72
CA ILE A 37 -9.33 -0.56 -20.12
C ILE A 37 -8.59 -1.85 -20.50
N LYS A 38 -9.15 -2.62 -21.43
CA LYS A 38 -8.66 -3.91 -21.91
C LYS A 38 -8.35 -4.89 -20.76
N GLY A 39 -9.25 -4.96 -19.78
CA GLY A 39 -9.13 -5.84 -18.61
C GLY A 39 -8.14 -5.37 -17.54
N LYS A 40 -7.59 -4.15 -17.66
CA LYS A 40 -6.68 -3.55 -16.67
C LYS A 40 -7.27 -2.30 -16.04
N ALA A 41 -7.07 -2.15 -14.74
CA ALA A 41 -7.47 -0.96 -14.00
C ALA A 41 -6.56 0.23 -14.36
N ALA A 42 -7.11 1.26 -14.99
CA ALA A 42 -6.47 2.57 -15.14
C ALA A 42 -7.05 3.52 -14.09
N CYS A 43 -6.28 3.80 -13.04
CA CYS A 43 -6.70 4.61 -11.90
C CYS A 43 -6.06 5.99 -11.89
N THR A 44 -6.75 6.98 -11.33
CA THR A 44 -6.14 8.26 -10.97
C THR A 44 -5.01 8.04 -9.96
N LYS A 45 -4.09 9.01 -9.85
CA LYS A 45 -3.07 9.07 -8.79
C LYS A 45 -3.21 10.37 -7.99
N MET A 46 -4.43 10.68 -7.56
CA MET A 46 -4.64 11.88 -6.75
C MET A 46 -4.08 11.66 -5.35
N TRP A 47 -3.63 12.75 -4.71
CA TRP A 47 -3.22 12.69 -3.32
C TRP A 47 -4.41 12.26 -2.48
N CYS A 48 -4.30 11.10 -1.85
CA CYS A 48 -5.35 10.55 -1.01
C CYS A 48 -5.11 10.96 0.43
N PRO A 49 -6.11 11.57 1.10
CA PRO A 49 -5.95 11.95 2.48
C PRO A 49 -5.63 10.71 3.33
N PRO A 50 -4.74 10.82 4.32
CA PRO A 50 -4.48 9.73 5.27
C PRO A 50 -5.82 9.33 5.87
N ARG A 51 -6.21 8.05 5.71
CA ARG A 51 -7.54 7.45 5.95
C ARG A 51 -8.26 7.95 7.20
N LYS A 52 -8.76 9.19 7.18
CA LYS A 52 -9.41 9.84 8.33
C LYS A 52 -10.92 9.89 8.22
N SER A 53 -11.52 9.57 7.07
CA SER A 53 -12.98 9.64 6.96
C SER A 53 -13.54 9.00 5.69
N LEU A 54 -13.18 7.75 5.40
CA LEU A 54 -13.89 6.99 4.38
C LEU A 54 -14.77 5.94 5.07
N ARG A 55 -16.06 5.95 4.72
CA ARG A 55 -17.13 5.07 5.21
C ARG A 55 -16.61 3.65 5.42
N CYS A 56 -16.40 3.26 6.68
CA CYS A 56 -16.07 1.89 7.04
C CYS A 56 -17.37 1.08 7.23
N LYS A 57 -17.30 -0.25 7.13
CA LYS A 57 -18.47 -1.10 7.40
C LYS A 57 -18.64 -1.24 8.91
N ASN A 58 -19.85 -1.00 9.44
CA ASN A 58 -20.11 -1.16 10.88
C ASN A 58 -19.63 -2.53 11.39
N GLY A 59 -18.88 -2.51 12.49
CA GLY A 59 -18.29 -3.70 13.11
C GLY A 59 -16.90 -4.07 12.61
N GLU A 60 -16.46 -3.55 11.45
CA GLU A 60 -15.13 -3.77 10.90
C GLU A 60 -14.04 -3.25 11.85
N THR A 61 -12.93 -3.99 11.95
CA THR A 61 -11.74 -3.56 12.69
C THR A 61 -10.52 -3.51 11.79
N PHE A 62 -9.73 -2.45 11.92
CA PHE A 62 -8.54 -2.22 11.10
C PHE A 62 -7.46 -1.47 11.89
N ILE A 63 -6.23 -1.44 11.37
CA ILE A 63 -5.15 -0.60 11.88
C ILE A 63 -5.18 0.75 11.17
N ALA A 64 -5.09 1.83 11.94
CA ALA A 64 -5.08 3.21 11.43
C ALA A 64 -3.89 3.46 10.50
N SER A 65 -3.93 4.57 9.75
CA SER A 65 -2.85 4.96 8.83
C SER A 65 -1.51 5.26 9.51
N ASP A 66 -1.52 5.44 10.83
CA ASP A 66 -0.30 5.51 11.63
C ASP A 66 0.40 4.16 11.81
N GLY A 67 -0.25 3.05 11.42
CA GLY A 67 0.29 1.69 11.48
C GLY A 67 0.28 1.06 12.86
N CYS A 68 -0.37 1.67 13.86
CA CYS A 68 -0.29 1.22 15.25
C CYS A 68 -1.62 1.32 16.00
N ASN A 69 -2.42 2.36 15.80
CA ASN A 69 -3.70 2.49 16.49
C ASN A 69 -4.73 1.53 15.90
N LYS A 70 -5.48 0.83 16.76
CA LYS A 70 -6.57 -0.06 16.35
C LYS A 70 -7.87 0.72 16.27
N CYS A 71 -8.61 0.54 15.18
CA CYS A 71 -9.91 1.16 14.94
C CYS A 71 -11.02 0.12 14.88
N LYS A 72 -12.22 0.51 15.32
CA LYS A 72 -13.49 -0.18 15.05
C LYS A 72 -14.46 0.78 14.38
N CYS A 73 -15.18 0.30 13.39
CA CYS A 73 -16.21 1.09 12.73
C CYS A 73 -17.53 1.08 13.51
N ILE A 74 -18.04 2.26 13.85
CA ILE A 74 -19.32 2.47 14.56
C ILE A 74 -20.07 3.62 13.88
N GLY A 75 -21.28 3.35 13.38
CA GLY A 75 -22.07 4.33 12.63
C GLY A 75 -21.38 4.86 11.37
N GLY A 76 -20.58 4.03 10.69
CA GLY A 76 -19.79 4.44 9.52
C GLY A 76 -18.58 5.35 9.85
N LYS A 77 -18.28 5.54 11.15
CA LYS A 77 -17.14 6.33 11.63
C LYS A 77 -16.12 5.42 12.31
N ALA A 78 -14.84 5.73 12.12
CA ALA A 78 -13.75 5.04 12.78
C ALA A 78 -13.59 5.53 14.23
N ALA A 79 -13.76 4.64 15.19
CA ALA A 79 -13.39 4.87 16.59
C ALA A 79 -12.06 4.15 16.85
N CYS A 80 -10.98 4.92 17.05
CA CYS A 80 -9.62 4.40 17.15
C CYS A 80 -9.03 4.60 18.55
N THR A 81 -8.10 3.73 18.94
CA THR A 81 -7.22 3.98 20.09
C THR A 81 -6.37 5.23 19.86
N LYS A 82 -5.78 5.76 20.93
CA LYS A 82 -4.84 6.90 20.89
C LYS A 82 -3.53 6.54 21.60
N MET A 83 -2.97 5.39 21.27
CA MET A 83 -1.64 5.00 21.75
C MET A 83 -0.56 5.80 21.03
N ARG A 84 0.52 6.09 21.75
CA ARG A 84 1.73 6.68 21.18
C ARG A 84 2.40 5.63 20.30
N CYS A 85 2.38 5.85 18.99
CA CYS A 85 2.96 4.92 18.03
C CYS A 85 4.49 4.92 18.15
N PRO A 86 5.15 3.75 17.99
CA PRO A 86 6.60 3.72 17.85
C PRO A 86 7.03 4.47 16.57
N PRO A 87 8.25 5.03 16.53
CA PRO A 87 8.78 5.61 15.31
C PRO A 87 8.75 4.56 14.20
N LYS A 88 8.21 4.93 13.03
CA LYS A 88 8.18 4.05 11.87
C LYS A 88 9.63 3.65 11.55
N LYS A 89 9.92 2.35 11.54
CA LYS A 89 11.21 1.84 11.07
C LYS A 89 11.21 1.96 9.54
N VAL A 90 11.54 3.15 9.04
CA VAL A 90 11.82 3.33 7.62
C VAL A 90 13.04 2.46 7.31
N LYS A 91 12.89 1.46 6.43
CA LYS A 91 14.06 0.74 5.92
C LYS A 91 14.83 1.75 5.07
N ARG A 92 15.92 2.28 5.61
CA ARG A 92 16.76 3.33 5.01
C ARG A 92 17.63 2.84 3.83
N ASP A 93 17.16 1.76 3.21
CA ASP A 93 17.71 1.15 2.00
C ASP A 93 16.84 1.47 0.78
N ALA A 94 15.65 2.05 0.99
CA ALA A 94 14.75 2.47 -0.08
C ALA A 94 15.10 3.88 -0.58
N GLU A 95 14.99 4.09 -1.90
CA GLU A 95 15.09 5.41 -2.54
C GLU A 95 14.07 6.41 -1.96
N GLU A 96 12.95 5.91 -1.42
CA GLU A 96 11.92 6.69 -0.73
C GLU A 96 12.18 6.83 0.77
N CYS A 97 12.14 8.08 1.25
CA CYS A 97 12.28 8.46 2.65
C CYS A 97 11.18 9.46 3.08
N GLU A 98 11.07 9.71 4.39
CA GLU A 98 10.14 10.74 4.91
C GLU A 98 10.79 12.13 4.80
N PRO A 99 10.15 13.12 4.15
CA PRO A 99 10.69 14.47 3.98
C PRO A 99 11.27 15.08 5.24
N ASP A 100 12.35 15.86 5.08
CA ASP A 100 13.06 16.59 6.14
C ASP A 100 13.69 15.70 7.23
N THR A 101 13.70 14.38 7.06
CA THR A 101 14.41 13.48 7.98
C THR A 101 15.90 13.43 7.67
N VAL A 102 16.71 13.34 8.74
CA VAL A 102 18.17 13.15 8.64
C VAL A 102 18.54 11.85 9.33
N TRP A 103 19.37 11.02 8.69
CA TRP A 103 19.86 9.78 9.28
C TRP A 103 21.29 9.47 8.86
N LYS A 104 21.91 8.55 9.59
CA LYS A 104 23.22 8.00 9.25
C LYS A 104 23.04 6.66 8.52
N LYS A 105 23.77 6.48 7.42
CA LYS A 105 23.94 5.21 6.72
C LYS A 105 25.44 4.91 6.68
N ASP A 106 25.86 3.93 7.46
CA ASP A 106 27.27 3.66 7.76
C ASP A 106 27.99 4.90 8.33
N CYS A 107 29.02 5.41 7.65
CA CYS A 107 29.69 6.66 8.01
C CYS A 107 29.02 7.90 7.40
N ASN A 108 28.14 7.72 6.41
CA ASN A 108 27.54 8.79 5.64
C ASN A 108 26.28 9.36 6.31
N VAL A 109 26.02 10.64 6.07
CA VAL A 109 24.82 11.35 6.52
C VAL A 109 23.91 11.56 5.33
N CYS A 110 22.63 11.22 5.50
CA CYS A 110 21.60 11.33 4.50
C CYS A 110 20.52 12.31 4.94
N LEU A 111 20.01 13.10 4.01
CA LEU A 111 18.85 13.97 4.12
C LEU A 111 17.76 13.46 3.17
N CYS A 112 16.51 13.44 3.63
CA CYS A 112 15.38 13.28 2.74
C CYS A 112 14.93 14.63 2.20
N THR A 113 14.83 14.75 0.87
CA THR A 113 14.21 15.91 0.23
C THR A 113 12.70 15.91 0.46
N ASP A 114 12.06 17.05 0.20
CA ASP A 114 10.61 17.21 0.14
C ASP A 114 9.93 16.32 -0.91
N GLU A 115 10.66 15.97 -1.97
CA GLU A 115 10.25 14.98 -2.97
C GLU A 115 10.35 13.52 -2.49
N GLY A 116 10.78 13.28 -1.24
CA GLY A 116 10.92 11.94 -0.69
C GLY A 116 12.16 11.19 -1.18
N THR A 117 13.14 11.89 -1.76
CA THR A 117 14.38 11.28 -2.28
C THR A 117 15.52 11.42 -1.28
N ALA A 118 16.25 10.33 -1.04
CA ALA A 118 17.42 10.34 -0.17
C ALA A 118 18.67 10.91 -0.88
N VAL A 119 19.26 11.96 -0.31
CA VAL A 119 20.56 12.51 -0.73
C VAL A 119 21.55 12.29 0.40
N CYS A 120 22.62 11.54 0.13
CA CYS A 120 23.63 11.17 1.12
C CYS A 120 25.01 11.74 0.78
N THR A 121 25.82 12.00 1.80
CA THR A 121 27.26 12.17 1.60
C THR A 121 27.87 10.89 1.01
N THR A 122 28.97 11.04 0.26
CA THR A 122 29.67 9.93 -0.39
C THR A 122 31.12 9.82 0.12
N MET A 123 31.26 9.63 1.43
CA MET A 123 32.55 9.33 2.07
C MET A 123 32.85 7.84 1.94
N GLU A 124 34.12 7.51 1.68
CA GLU A 124 34.61 6.14 1.85
C GLU A 124 34.61 5.82 3.35
N CYS A 125 33.87 4.77 3.72
CA CYS A 125 33.79 4.30 5.10
C CYS A 125 34.86 3.22 5.33
N PHE A 126 35.55 3.29 6.47
CA PHE A 126 36.56 2.34 6.92
C PHE A 126 36.07 1.50 8.09
#